data_AF-A0A9D7XZR3-F1
#
_entry.id   AF-A0A9D7XZR3-F1
#
_cell.length_a   1.000
_cell.length_b   1.000
_cell.length_c   1.000
_cell.angle_alpha   90.00
_cell.angle_beta   90.00
_cell.angle_gamma   90.00
#
_symmetry.space_group_name_H-M   'P 1'
#
loop_
_entity.id
_entity.type
_entity.pdbx_description
1 polymer ?
#
loop_
_entity_poly.entity_id
_entity_poly.type
_entity_poly.pdbx_seq_one_letter_code
_entity_poly.pdbx_strand_id
1 'polypeptide(L)'
;MIYKIGARWRASGLKCGANTLSWVLRDCCDNERVVDFTVTVYDNTAPIAVAKQDIVISLTPGYDAAGVVDAQAKLFVNSVDNGSYDNCSPVRLEIRRPARPKLW
;
A
#
# COMPACT_ATOMS: atom_id res chain seq x y z
N MET A 1 6.21 3.99 -22.16
CA MET A 1 6.00 4.28 -23.60
C MET A 1 4.89 5.33 -23.73
N ILE A 2 5.03 6.31 -24.61
CA ILE A 2 3.97 7.27 -24.92
C ILE A 2 3.45 6.96 -26.33
N TYR A 3 2.14 6.82 -26.48
CA TYR A 3 1.52 6.52 -27.76
C TYR A 3 0.13 7.15 -27.87
N LYS A 4 -0.33 7.36 -29.11
CA LYS A 4 -1.63 8.00 -29.39
C LYS A 4 -2.75 6.95 -29.37
N ILE A 5 -3.87 7.28 -28.72
CA ILE A 5 -5.10 6.50 -28.72
C ILE A 5 -6.26 7.44 -29.09
N GLY A 6 -6.72 7.34 -30.34
CA GLY A 6 -7.73 8.25 -30.88
C GLY A 6 -7.26 9.71 -30.79
N ALA A 7 -8.04 10.54 -30.09
CA ALA A 7 -7.72 11.96 -29.88
C ALA A 7 -6.82 12.23 -28.66
N ARG A 8 -6.38 11.21 -27.91
CA ARG A 8 -5.61 11.38 -26.67
C ARG A 8 -4.23 10.73 -26.77
N TRP A 9 -3.30 11.22 -25.96
CA TRP A 9 -2.01 10.57 -25.73
C TRP A 9 -2.06 9.77 -24.44
N ARG A 10 -1.53 8.54 -24.46
CA ARG A 10 -1.41 7.69 -23.27
C ARG A 10 0.06 7.42 -22.99
N ALA A 11 0.47 7.71 -21.77
CA ALA A 11 1.73 7.23 -21.21
C ALA A 11 1.46 5.91 -20.47
N SER A 12 2.27 4.88 -20.74
CA SER A 12 2.22 3.58 -20.07
C SER A 12 3.58 3.23 -19.44
N GLY A 13 3.55 2.46 -18.35
CA GLY A 13 4.74 2.00 -17.63
C GLY A 13 5.39 3.05 -16.72
N LEU A 14 4.64 4.09 -16.33
CA LEU A 14 5.08 5.05 -15.32
C LEU A 14 5.06 4.39 -13.93
N LYS A 15 6.00 4.75 -13.07
CA LYS A 15 6.02 4.30 -11.66
C LYS A 15 5.11 5.20 -10.82
N CYS A 16 4.61 4.69 -9.70
CA CYS A 16 4.00 5.55 -8.68
C CYS A 16 4.99 6.61 -8.21
N GLY A 17 4.50 7.83 -7.98
CA GLY A 17 5.31 9.00 -7.67
C GLY A 17 5.47 9.96 -8.85
N ALA A 18 6.42 10.88 -8.73
CA ALA A 18 6.70 11.92 -9.72
C ALA A 18 7.44 11.34 -10.93
N ASN A 19 6.93 11.61 -12.13
CA ASN A 19 7.53 11.25 -13.40
C ASN A 19 7.65 12.51 -14.25
N THR A 20 8.83 12.77 -14.81
CA THR A 20 9.05 13.88 -15.76
C THR A 20 8.79 13.38 -17.18
N LEU A 21 7.90 14.06 -17.90
CA LEU A 21 7.62 13.82 -19.31
C LEU A 21 8.13 14.99 -20.14
N SER A 22 8.89 14.69 -21.19
CA SER A 22 9.45 15.67 -22.14
C SER A 22 8.69 15.61 -23.46
N TRP A 23 8.21 16.76 -23.93
CA TRP A 23 7.52 16.89 -25.20
C TRP A 23 8.31 17.78 -26.15
N VAL A 24 8.47 17.33 -27.38
CA VAL A 24 9.02 18.13 -28.48
C VAL A 24 7.83 18.74 -29.23
N LEU A 25 7.73 20.06 -29.17
CA LEU A 25 6.72 20.83 -29.90
C LEU A 25 7.40 21.40 -31.15
N ARG A 26 6.85 21.10 -32.33
CA ARG A 26 7.33 21.62 -33.63
C ARG A 26 6.23 22.48 -34.28
N ASP A 27 6.58 23.65 -34.78
CA ASP A 27 5.67 24.51 -35.54
C ASP A 27 5.67 24.21 -37.05
N CYS A 28 4.91 24.96 -37.85
CA CYS A 28 4.85 24.78 -39.31
C CYS A 28 6.10 25.25 -40.07
N CYS A 29 7.03 25.92 -39.39
CA CYS A 29 8.28 26.44 -39.93
C CYS A 29 9.49 25.62 -39.44
N ASP A 30 9.27 24.43 -38.89
CA ASP A 30 10.28 23.53 -38.33
C ASP A 30 11.04 24.05 -37.10
N ASN A 31 10.54 25.09 -36.42
CA ASN A 31 11.10 25.47 -35.12
C ASN A 31 10.66 24.46 -34.06
N GLU A 32 11.61 23.98 -33.26
CA GLU A 32 11.35 23.04 -32.18
C GLU A 32 11.59 23.65 -30.81
N ARG A 33 10.76 23.24 -29.85
CA ARG A 33 10.96 23.51 -28.43
C ARG A 33 10.69 22.26 -27.61
N VAL A 34 11.57 21.99 -26.65
CA VAL A 34 11.35 20.95 -25.64
C VAL A 34 10.67 21.56 -24.42
N VAL A 35 9.62 20.90 -23.94
CA VAL A 35 8.91 21.27 -22.72
C VAL A 35 8.82 20.05 -21.82
N ASP A 36 9.28 20.23 -20.58
CA ASP A 36 9.17 19.21 -19.54
C ASP A 36 8.00 19.53 -18.62
N PHE A 37 7.26 18.50 -18.22
CA PHE A 37 6.25 18.60 -17.17
C PHE A 37 6.29 17.39 -16.25
N THR A 38 6.02 17.63 -14.97
CA THR A 38 5.97 16.59 -13.96
C THR A 38 4.55 16.09 -13.79
N VAL A 39 4.36 14.77 -13.92
CA VAL A 39 3.10 14.09 -13.63
C VAL A 39 3.32 13.18 -12.42
N THR A 40 2.49 13.33 -11.40
CA THR A 40 2.50 12.44 -10.24
C THR A 40 1.44 11.36 -10.41
N VAL A 41 1.86 10.11 -10.40
CA VAL A 41 0.96 8.94 -10.40
C VAL A 41 0.74 8.49 -8.96
N TYR A 42 -0.51 8.44 -8.53
CA TYR A 42 -0.88 7.98 -7.19
C TYR A 42 -1.50 6.59 -7.26
N ASP A 43 -1.13 5.74 -6.30
CA ASP A 43 -1.84 4.51 -6.03
C ASP A 43 -2.86 4.75 -4.91
N ASN A 44 -4.12 4.54 -5.23
CA ASN A 44 -5.25 4.70 -4.31
C ASN A 44 -5.97 3.37 -4.04
N THR A 45 -5.36 2.25 -4.46
CA THR A 45 -5.94 0.92 -4.25
C THR A 45 -5.59 0.47 -2.84
N ALA A 46 -6.60 0.14 -2.05
CA ALA A 46 -6.36 -0.39 -0.71
C ALA A 46 -5.84 -1.85 -0.80
N PRO A 47 -4.91 -2.26 0.08
CA PRO A 47 -4.51 -3.66 0.19
C PRO A 47 -5.67 -4.58 0.58
N ILE A 48 -5.55 -5.86 0.25
CA ILE A 48 -6.48 -6.91 0.64
C ILE A 48 -5.89 -7.67 1.83
N ALA A 49 -6.58 -7.60 2.96
CA ALA A 49 -6.24 -8.37 4.15
C ALA A 49 -6.83 -9.79 4.05
N VAL A 50 -5.96 -10.80 4.18
CA VAL A 50 -6.35 -12.21 4.21
C VAL A 50 -5.81 -12.80 5.50
N ALA A 51 -6.69 -13.29 6.37
CA ALA A 51 -6.32 -13.80 7.69
C ALA A 51 -6.67 -15.28 7.83
N LYS A 52 -5.85 -16.00 8.60
CA LYS A 52 -6.16 -17.34 9.09
C LYS A 52 -7.30 -17.25 10.09
N GLN A 53 -8.12 -18.29 10.11
CA GLN A 53 -9.23 -18.44 11.04
C GLN A 53 -8.87 -19.44 12.14
N ASP A 54 -9.60 -19.40 13.25
CA ASP A 54 -9.55 -20.40 14.33
C ASP A 54 -8.15 -20.67 14.91
N ILE A 55 -7.39 -19.59 15.14
CA ILE A 55 -6.03 -19.69 15.70
C ILE A 55 -6.11 -20.12 17.17
N VAL A 56 -5.54 -21.28 17.47
CA VAL A 56 -5.39 -21.79 18.83
C VAL A 56 -3.99 -21.45 19.35
N ILE A 57 -3.93 -20.81 20.52
CA ILE A 57 -2.67 -20.46 21.19
C ILE A 57 -2.67 -20.96 22.63
N SER A 58 -1.58 -21.60 23.02
CA SER A 58 -1.37 -22.03 24.41
C SER A 58 -0.97 -20.84 25.27
N LEU A 59 -1.54 -20.79 26.48
CA LEU A 59 -1.14 -19.82 27.50
C LEU A 59 0.05 -20.35 28.29
N THR A 60 1.02 -19.48 28.55
CA THR A 60 2.14 -19.76 29.45
C THR A 60 1.82 -19.18 30.82
N PRO A 61 1.80 -20.00 31.90
CA PRO A 61 1.63 -19.49 33.26
C PRO A 61 2.73 -18.48 33.61
N GLY A 62 2.37 -17.47 34.38
CA GLY A 62 3.31 -16.42 34.79
C GLY A 62 2.67 -15.49 35.81
N TYR A 63 3.09 -14.23 35.74
CA TYR A 63 2.57 -13.16 36.58
C TYR A 63 2.28 -11.95 35.72
N ASP A 64 1.28 -11.17 36.11
CA ASP A 64 1.02 -9.87 35.52
C ASP A 64 2.07 -8.82 35.94
N ALA A 65 1.91 -7.58 35.47
CA ALA A 65 2.82 -6.49 35.80
C ALA A 65 2.85 -6.12 37.30
N ALA A 66 1.85 -6.55 38.09
CA ALA A 66 1.76 -6.34 39.53
C ALA A 66 2.26 -7.55 40.34
N GLY A 67 2.70 -8.63 39.68
CA GLY A 67 3.18 -9.84 40.33
C GLY A 67 2.07 -10.81 40.78
N VAL A 68 0.84 -10.64 40.28
CA VAL A 68 -0.29 -11.55 40.54
C VAL A 68 -0.25 -12.71 39.54
N VAL A 69 -0.56 -13.93 39.97
CA VAL A 69 -0.57 -15.11 39.08
C VAL A 69 -1.51 -14.86 37.90
N ASP A 70 -0.97 -15.02 36.69
CA ASP A 70 -1.69 -14.82 35.44
C ASP A 70 -1.16 -15.80 34.38
N ALA A 71 -1.68 -15.74 33.15
CA ALA A 71 -1.15 -16.47 32.02
C ALA A 71 -1.12 -15.61 30.76
N GLN A 72 -0.05 -15.74 29.98
CA GLN A 72 0.23 -14.85 28.85
C GLN A 72 0.56 -15.63 27.59
N ALA A 73 0.27 -15.02 26.44
CA ALA A 73 0.55 -15.55 25.12
C ALA A 73 1.06 -14.45 24.19
N LYS A 74 1.90 -14.82 23.21
CA LYS A 74 2.41 -13.91 22.18
C LYS A 74 1.88 -14.32 20.82
N LEU A 75 1.23 -13.38 20.15
CA LEU A 75 0.76 -13.55 18.78
C LEU A 75 1.48 -12.55 17.89
N PHE A 76 2.09 -13.05 16.80
CA PHE A 76 2.77 -12.23 15.82
C PHE A 76 1.91 -12.06 14.58
N VAL A 77 2.19 -11.03 13.79
CA VAL A 77 1.38 -10.71 12.60
C VAL A 77 1.42 -11.84 11.56
N ASN A 78 2.56 -12.50 11.39
CA ASN A 78 2.69 -13.66 10.52
C ASN A 78 1.96 -14.91 11.03
N SER A 79 1.59 -14.96 12.32
CA SER A 79 0.76 -16.03 12.87
C SER A 79 -0.69 -15.92 12.39
N VAL A 80 -1.15 -14.69 12.10
CA VAL A 80 -2.52 -14.42 11.63
C VAL A 80 -2.62 -14.25 10.12
N ASP A 81 -1.56 -13.78 9.46
CA ASP A 81 -1.58 -13.51 8.03
C ASP A 81 -1.73 -14.81 7.21
N ASN A 82 -2.56 -14.72 6.16
CA ASN A 82 -2.81 -15.79 5.20
C ASN A 82 -2.55 -15.30 3.76
N GLY A 83 -1.45 -14.55 3.58
CA GLY A 83 -1.08 -14.01 2.28
C GLY A 83 -1.86 -12.74 1.93
N SER A 84 -1.98 -11.80 2.88
CA SER A 84 -2.44 -10.45 2.55
C SER A 84 -1.54 -9.83 1.47
N TYR A 85 -2.13 -9.10 0.53
CA TYR A 85 -1.42 -8.59 -0.63
C TYR A 85 -1.98 -7.27 -1.14
N ASP A 86 -1.17 -6.59 -1.93
CA ASP A 86 -1.57 -5.47 -2.76
C ASP A 86 -0.93 -5.67 -4.14
N ASN A 87 -1.66 -5.31 -5.18
CA ASN A 87 -1.24 -5.54 -6.56
C ASN A 87 -0.24 -4.48 -7.05
N CYS A 88 -0.14 -3.36 -6.34
CA CYS A 88 0.60 -2.18 -6.77
C CYS A 88 1.82 -1.89 -5.90
N SER A 89 1.79 -2.24 -4.62
CA SER A 89 2.81 -1.91 -3.64
C SER A 89 3.02 -2.99 -2.58
N PRO A 90 4.14 -2.97 -1.83
CA PRO A 90 4.32 -3.84 -0.67
C PRO A 90 3.33 -3.53 0.46
N VAL A 91 2.83 -4.56 1.14
CA VAL A 91 1.92 -4.40 2.29
C VAL A 91 2.68 -4.28 3.61
N ARG A 92 2.20 -3.39 4.49
CA ARG A 92 2.59 -3.34 5.90
C ARG A 92 1.52 -4.06 6.71
N LEU A 93 1.94 -5.06 7.49
CA LEU A 93 1.04 -5.86 8.29
C LEU A 93 1.11 -5.47 9.76
N GLU A 94 -0.04 -5.25 10.39
CA GLU A 94 -0.15 -4.90 11.81
C GLU A 94 -1.38 -5.54 12.45
N ILE A 95 -1.27 -5.94 13.71
CA ILE A 95 -2.42 -6.35 14.53
C ILE A 95 -2.86 -5.12 15.32
N ARG A 96 -4.11 -4.67 15.11
CA ARG A 96 -4.69 -3.55 15.86
C ARG A 96 -5.86 -4.04 16.69
N ARG A 97 -5.87 -3.70 17.98
CA ARG A 97 -7.10 -3.77 18.77
C ARG A 97 -8.04 -2.68 18.25
N PRO A 98 -9.31 -2.97 17.90
CA PRO A 98 -10.25 -1.91 17.62
C PRO A 98 -10.27 -0.96 18.83
N ALA A 99 -10.20 0.35 18.59
CA ALA A 99 -10.42 1.31 19.65
C ALA A 99 -11.76 0.96 20.30
N ARG A 100 -11.85 0.99 21.64
CA ARG A 100 -13.12 0.77 22.33
C ARG A 100 -14.19 1.59 21.60
N PRO A 101 -15.33 1.01 21.19
CA PRO A 101 -16.45 1.81 20.74
C PRO A 101 -16.68 2.86 21.81
N LYS A 102 -16.72 4.15 21.45
CA LYS A 102 -17.27 5.15 22.36
C LYS A 102 -18.74 4.79 22.52
N LEU A 103 -19.05 4.00 23.54
CA LEU A 103 -20.40 3.86 24.05
C LEU A 103 -20.69 5.21 24.70
N TRP A 104 -21.36 6.08 23.93
CA TRP A 104 -21.92 7.39 24.30
C TRP A 104 -21.03 8.28 25.19
#